data_AF-A0A6V7WYK1-F1
#
_entry.id   AF-A0A6V7WYK1-F1
#
_cell.length_a   1.000
_cell.length_b   1.000
_cell.length_c   1.000
_cell.angle_alpha   90.00
_cell.angle_beta   90.00
_cell.angle_gamma   90.00
#
_symmetry.space_group_name_H-M   'P 1'
#
loop_
_entity.id
_entity.type
_entity.pdbx_description
1 polymer ?
#
loop_
_entity_poly.entity_id
_entity_poly.type
_entity_poly.pdbx_seq_one_letter_code
_entity_poly.pdbx_strand_id
1 'polypeptide(L)'
;MSLGFRDQISQLCDDAEEVIVANKEFSLPIRNPLNSDKQFQNCVQETIKSLDIIQKITSKILENLTTAHNGWMSLRISMTESERAQDTPIYDTFLQETSYIKIMHDLKKYNRTLRTARSNIEGLSQNPHHSYYIFHNFIASRN
;
A
#
# COMPACT_ATOMS: atom_id res chain seq x y z
N MET A 1 -20.55 -6.33 -20.61
CA MET A 1 -19.45 -5.39 -20.89
C MET A 1 -18.61 -5.06 -19.65
N SER A 2 -19.21 -4.89 -18.47
CA SER A 2 -18.50 -4.62 -17.20
C SER A 2 -17.81 -5.83 -16.56
N LEU A 3 -18.08 -7.06 -17.00
CA LEU A 3 -17.54 -8.29 -16.40
C LEU A 3 -16.01 -8.31 -16.31
N GLY A 4 -15.30 -7.96 -17.40
CA GLY A 4 -13.83 -7.97 -17.39
C GLY A 4 -13.21 -7.01 -16.36
N PHE A 5 -13.84 -5.84 -16.13
CA PHE A 5 -13.38 -4.93 -15.08
C PHE A 5 -13.66 -5.48 -13.67
N ARG A 6 -14.81 -6.12 -13.47
CA ARG A 6 -15.17 -6.73 -12.18
C ARG A 6 -14.24 -7.88 -11.81
N ASP A 7 -13.94 -8.76 -12.77
CA ASP A 7 -13.01 -9.88 -12.57
C ASP A 7 -11.61 -9.36 -12.25
N GLN A 8 -11.14 -8.36 -12.99
CA GLN A 8 -9.84 -7.73 -12.74
C GLN A 8 -9.78 -7.05 -11.36
N ILE A 9 -10.83 -6.32 -10.96
CA ILE A 9 -10.89 -5.68 -9.65
C ILE A 9 -10.89 -6.74 -8.55
N SER A 10 -11.62 -7.84 -8.71
CA SER A 10 -11.70 -8.91 -7.70
C SER A 10 -10.33 -9.55 -7.49
N GLN A 11 -9.64 -9.93 -8.57
CA GLN A 11 -8.29 -10.49 -8.48
C GLN A 11 -7.31 -9.53 -7.80
N LEU A 12 -7.37 -8.24 -8.16
CA LEU A 12 -6.51 -7.23 -7.55
C LEU A 12 -6.84 -6.97 -6.08
N CYS A 13 -8.07 -7.26 -5.63
CA CYS A 13 -8.43 -7.19 -4.22
C CYS A 13 -7.80 -8.33 -3.43
N ASP A 14 -7.81 -9.56 -3.96
CA ASP A 14 -7.16 -10.70 -3.31
C ASP A 14 -5.66 -10.44 -3.14
N ASP A 15 -4.99 -9.95 -4.20
CA ASP A 15 -3.57 -9.57 -4.15
C ASP A 15 -3.32 -8.44 -3.14
N ALA A 16 -4.24 -7.47 -3.05
CA ALA A 16 -4.13 -6.34 -2.14
C ALA A 16 -4.30 -6.75 -0.68
N GLU A 17 -5.24 -7.65 -0.39
CA GLU A 17 -5.47 -8.16 0.95
C GLU A 17 -4.26 -8.94 1.45
N GLU A 18 -3.60 -9.75 0.61
CA GLU A 18 -2.36 -10.42 0.99
C GLU A 18 -1.29 -9.42 1.45
N VAL A 19 -1.12 -8.33 0.70
CA VAL A 19 -0.12 -7.28 1.02
C VAL A 19 -0.51 -6.47 2.25
N ILE A 20 -1.80 -6.17 2.44
CA ILE A 20 -2.31 -5.41 3.60
C ILE A 20 -2.28 -6.27 4.88
N VAL A 21 -2.61 -7.56 4.81
CA VAL A 21 -2.54 -8.48 5.95
C VAL A 21 -1.10 -8.79 6.30
N ALA A 22 -0.23 -8.94 5.30
CA ALA A 22 1.20 -9.08 5.49
C ALA A 22 1.89 -7.78 5.96
N ASN A 23 1.14 -6.72 6.29
CA ASN A 23 1.64 -5.44 6.84
C ASN A 23 2.45 -5.69 8.12
N LYS A 24 3.72 -6.06 7.92
CA LYS A 24 4.72 -6.13 8.95
C LYS A 24 4.96 -4.71 9.39
N GLU A 25 4.75 -4.45 10.68
CA GLU A 25 5.28 -3.24 11.29
C GLU A 25 6.79 -3.23 11.03
N PHE A 26 7.26 -2.28 10.22
CA PHE A 26 8.69 -2.12 9.97
C PHE A 26 9.32 -1.55 11.23
N SER A 27 9.97 -2.42 11.99
CA SER A 27 10.81 -2.00 13.10
C SER A 27 11.99 -1.19 12.57
N LEU A 28 12.19 0.00 13.11
CA LEU A 28 13.38 0.80 12.81
C LEU A 28 14.62 0.01 13.23
N PRO A 29 15.68 -0.03 12.40
CA PRO A 29 16.96 -0.59 12.80
C PRO A 29 17.48 0.13 14.05
N ILE A 30 17.65 -0.60 15.15
CA ILE A 30 18.22 -0.07 16.40
C ILE A 30 19.71 -0.37 16.40
N ARG A 31 20.54 0.64 16.67
CA ARG A 31 21.98 0.43 16.84
C ARG A 31 22.24 -0.34 18.14
N ASN A 32 22.56 -1.62 18.01
CA ASN A 32 23.05 -2.42 19.14
C ASN A 32 24.47 -1.95 19.50
N PRO A 33 24.80 -1.66 20.78
CA PRO A 33 26.15 -1.32 21.22
C PRO A 33 27.23 -2.34 20.83
N LEU A 34 26.84 -3.60 20.60
CA LEU A 34 27.72 -4.69 20.20
C LEU A 34 27.98 -4.77 18.69
N ASN A 35 27.21 -4.04 17.87
CA ASN A 35 27.36 -4.04 16.42
C ASN A 35 28.34 -2.95 15.98
N SER A 36 29.24 -3.30 15.05
CA SER A 36 30.06 -2.32 14.34
C SER A 36 29.19 -1.40 13.47
N ASP A 37 29.71 -0.21 13.15
CA ASP A 37 29.02 0.75 12.26
C ASP A 37 28.71 0.14 10.90
N LYS A 38 29.60 -0.71 10.39
CA LYS A 38 29.39 -1.43 9.12
C LYS A 38 28.21 -2.41 9.22
N GLN A 39 28.07 -3.15 10.32
CA GLN A 39 26.94 -4.06 10.53
C GLN A 39 25.62 -3.29 10.65
N PHE A 40 25.63 -2.15 11.35
CA PHE A 40 24.45 -1.28 11.44
C PHE A 40 24.05 -0.71 10.07
N GLN A 41 25.00 -0.18 9.30
CA GLN A 41 24.72 0.35 7.96
C GLN A 41 24.22 -0.75 7.00
N ASN A 42 24.78 -1.96 7.07
CA ASN A 42 24.26 -3.09 6.29
C ASN A 42 22.80 -3.40 6.64
N CYS A 43 22.47 -3.44 7.94
CA CYS A 43 21.09 -3.66 8.40
C CYS A 43 20.13 -2.57 7.90
N VAL A 44 20.55 -1.30 7.95
CA VAL A 44 19.79 -0.17 7.40
C VAL A 44 19.54 -0.36 5.90
N GLN A 45 20.56 -0.70 5.13
CA GLN A 45 20.45 -0.91 3.68
C GLN A 45 19.57 -2.12 3.31
N GLU A 46 19.66 -3.23 4.04
CA GLU A 46 18.78 -4.39 3.85
C GLU A 46 17.31 -4.07 4.16
N THR A 47 17.08 -3.25 5.19
CA THR A 47 15.74 -2.78 5.55
C THR A 47 15.16 -1.87 4.47
N ILE A 48 15.94 -0.93 3.94
CA ILE A 48 15.53 -0.07 2.81
C ILE A 48 15.18 -0.91 1.58
N LYS A 49 16.02 -1.88 1.20
CA LYS A 49 15.76 -2.76 0.06
C LYS A 49 14.45 -3.53 0.22
N SER A 50 14.19 -4.06 1.42
CA SER A 50 12.96 -4.79 1.73
C SER A 50 11.73 -3.88 1.62
N LEU A 51 11.83 -2.65 2.13
CA LEU A 51 10.79 -1.63 2.01
C LEU A 51 10.52 -1.26 0.55
N ASP A 52 11.56 -1.04 -0.25
CA ASP A 52 11.42 -0.67 -1.67
C ASP A 52 10.70 -1.76 -2.47
N ILE A 53 10.99 -3.05 -2.19
CA ILE A 53 10.30 -4.18 -2.82
C ILE A 53 8.80 -4.15 -2.49
N ILE A 54 8.46 -4.02 -1.20
CA ILE A 54 7.07 -4.02 -0.73
C ILE A 54 6.33 -2.78 -1.25
N GLN A 55 6.98 -1.62 -1.25
CA GLN A 55 6.41 -0.39 -1.80
C GLN A 55 6.16 -0.52 -3.30
N LYS A 56 7.07 -1.15 -4.06
CA LYS A 56 6.90 -1.38 -5.49
C LYS A 56 5.69 -2.28 -5.77
N ILE A 57 5.56 -3.39 -5.05
CA ILE A 57 4.42 -4.31 -5.17
C ILE A 57 3.11 -3.57 -4.82
N THR A 58 3.06 -2.93 -3.64
CA THR A 58 1.90 -2.17 -3.17
C THR A 58 1.49 -1.08 -4.17
N SER A 59 2.46 -0.34 -4.72
CA SER A 59 2.20 0.72 -5.71
C SER A 59 1.66 0.14 -7.01
N LYS A 60 2.16 -1.03 -7.43
CA LYS A 60 1.71 -1.65 -8.67
C LYS A 60 0.27 -2.16 -8.57
N ILE A 61 -0.08 -2.80 -7.46
CA ILE A 61 -1.45 -3.24 -7.20
C ILE A 61 -2.39 -2.03 -7.16
N LEU A 62 -2.01 -0.98 -6.43
CA LEU A 62 -2.80 0.26 -6.34
C LEU A 62 -3.00 0.93 -7.70
N GLU A 63 -1.95 1.02 -8.52
CA GLU A 63 -2.01 1.58 -9.88
C GLU A 63 -2.99 0.77 -10.75
N ASN A 64 -2.84 -0.55 -10.76
CA ASN A 64 -3.68 -1.45 -11.54
C ASN A 64 -5.15 -1.36 -11.09
N LEU A 65 -5.41 -1.35 -9.78
CA LEU A 65 -6.76 -1.26 -9.21
C LEU A 65 -7.41 0.08 -9.54
N THR A 66 -6.65 1.18 -9.43
CA THR A 66 -7.12 2.52 -9.82
C THR A 66 -7.43 2.59 -11.31
N THR A 67 -6.61 1.96 -12.14
CA THR A 67 -6.79 1.92 -13.60
C THR A 67 -8.05 1.13 -13.97
N ALA A 68 -8.23 -0.06 -13.39
CA ALA A 68 -9.42 -0.89 -13.62
C ALA A 68 -10.70 -0.17 -13.17
N HIS A 69 -10.67 0.45 -11.98
CA HIS A 69 -11.79 1.27 -11.48
C HIS A 69 -12.13 2.43 -12.42
N ASN A 70 -11.12 3.23 -12.83
CA ASN A 70 -11.33 4.36 -13.72
C ASN A 70 -11.85 3.93 -15.11
N GLY A 71 -11.33 2.80 -15.63
CA GLY A 71 -11.79 2.21 -16.88
C GLY A 71 -13.26 1.80 -16.81
N TRP A 72 -13.67 1.17 -15.71
CA TRP A 72 -15.06 0.82 -15.49
C TRP A 72 -15.96 2.05 -15.35
N MET A 73 -15.54 3.06 -14.59
CA MET A 73 -16.32 4.30 -14.44
C MET A 73 -16.48 5.02 -15.77
N SER A 74 -15.42 5.07 -16.58
CA SER A 74 -15.46 5.66 -17.94
C SER A 74 -16.46 4.92 -18.83
N LEU A 75 -16.44 3.58 -18.81
CA LEU A 75 -17.42 2.77 -19.54
C LEU A 75 -18.86 3.12 -19.12
N ARG A 76 -19.13 3.19 -17.81
CA ARG A 76 -20.47 3.51 -17.29
C ARG A 76 -20.95 4.92 -17.65
N ILE A 77 -20.04 5.88 -17.72
CA ILE A 77 -20.34 7.24 -18.18
C ILE A 77 -20.73 7.23 -19.66
N SER A 78 -20.05 6.41 -20.48
CA SER A 78 -20.33 6.31 -21.93
C SER A 78 -21.56 5.45 -22.29
N MET A 79 -22.11 4.67 -21.36
CA MET A 79 -23.29 3.85 -21.60
C MET A 79 -24.53 4.70 -21.93
N THR A 80 -25.34 4.20 -22.87
CA THR A 80 -26.70 4.69 -23.09
C THR A 80 -27.60 4.43 -21.88
N GLU A 81 -28.76 5.07 -21.83
CA GLU A 81 -29.71 4.91 -20.72
C GLU A 81 -30.19 3.46 -20.56
N SER A 82 -30.46 2.77 -21.67
CA SER A 82 -30.85 1.35 -21.67
C SER A 82 -29.75 0.43 -21.14
N GLU A 83 -28.50 0.64 -21.57
CA GLU A 83 -27.35 -0.13 -21.09
C GLU A 83 -27.09 0.11 -19.60
N ARG A 84 -27.21 1.37 -19.16
CA ARG A 84 -27.03 1.73 -17.75
C ARG A 84 -28.11 1.13 -16.86
N ALA A 85 -29.36 1.07 -17.33
CA ALA A 85 -30.45 0.42 -16.60
C ALA A 85 -30.18 -1.08 -16.37
N GLN A 86 -29.53 -1.75 -17.34
CA GLN A 86 -29.14 -3.15 -17.22
C GLN A 86 -27.87 -3.35 -16.37
N ASP A 87 -26.89 -2.44 -16.44
CA ASP A 87 -25.62 -2.55 -15.69
C ASP A 87 -25.74 -2.14 -14.22
N THR A 88 -26.64 -1.21 -13.88
CA THR A 88 -26.78 -0.68 -12.51
C THR A 88 -26.98 -1.76 -11.44
N PRO A 89 -27.90 -2.73 -11.60
CA PRO A 89 -28.07 -3.80 -10.62
C PRO A 89 -26.81 -4.66 -10.43
N ILE A 90 -26.04 -4.88 -11.51
CA ILE A 90 -24.79 -5.64 -11.48
C ILE A 90 -23.71 -4.86 -10.74
N TYR A 91 -23.60 -3.56 -11.00
CA TYR A 91 -22.69 -2.66 -10.30
C TYR A 91 -22.99 -2.59 -8.80
N ASP A 92 -24.25 -2.42 -8.42
CA ASP A 92 -24.66 -2.32 -7.03
C ASP A 92 -24.40 -3.63 -6.27
N THR A 93 -24.72 -4.77 -6.89
CA THR A 93 -24.42 -6.11 -6.33
C THR A 93 -22.92 -6.27 -6.10
N PHE A 94 -22.11 -5.92 -7.11
CA PHE A 94 -20.66 -6.01 -6.99
C PHE A 94 -20.11 -5.13 -5.88
N LEU A 95 -20.62 -3.90 -5.70
CA LEU A 95 -20.21 -3.02 -4.60
C LEU A 95 -20.60 -3.55 -3.22
N GLN A 96 -21.71 -4.28 -3.12
CA GLN A 96 -22.14 -4.89 -1.87
C GLN A 96 -21.27 -6.11 -1.52
N GLU A 97 -20.90 -6.89 -2.53
CA GLU A 97 -20.11 -8.12 -2.37
C GLU A 97 -18.61 -7.82 -2.20
N THR A 98 -18.11 -6.75 -2.81
CA THR A 98 -16.68 -6.43 -2.82
C THR A 98 -16.38 -5.14 -2.06
N SER A 99 -15.47 -5.22 -1.10
CA SER A 99 -14.98 -4.05 -0.36
C SER A 99 -13.87 -3.29 -1.10
N TYR A 100 -13.82 -3.34 -2.44
CA TYR A 100 -12.67 -2.90 -3.21
C TYR A 100 -12.33 -1.41 -3.05
N ILE A 101 -13.34 -0.54 -2.84
CA ILE A 101 -13.12 0.88 -2.60
C ILE A 101 -12.36 1.10 -1.28
N LYS A 102 -12.73 0.33 -0.25
CA LYS A 102 -12.04 0.35 1.05
C LYS A 102 -10.62 -0.19 0.90
N ILE A 103 -10.43 -1.31 0.21
CA ILE A 103 -9.12 -1.90 -0.07
C ILE A 103 -8.22 -0.88 -0.80
N MET A 104 -8.74 -0.19 -1.82
CA MET A 104 -7.99 0.85 -2.54
C MET A 104 -7.58 2.00 -1.61
N HIS A 105 -8.44 2.40 -0.68
CA HIS A 105 -8.10 3.40 0.34
C HIS A 105 -7.01 2.89 1.29
N ASP A 106 -7.12 1.65 1.75
CA ASP A 106 -6.17 1.04 2.67
C ASP A 106 -4.79 0.85 2.02
N LEU A 107 -4.73 0.47 0.74
CA LEU A 107 -3.50 0.48 -0.07
C LEU A 107 -2.86 1.86 -0.15
N LYS A 108 -3.66 2.93 -0.39
CA LYS A 108 -3.16 4.31 -0.41
C LYS A 108 -2.55 4.70 0.94
N LYS A 109 -3.22 4.34 2.05
CA LYS A 109 -2.73 4.58 3.40
C LYS A 109 -1.43 3.82 3.65
N TYR A 110 -1.39 2.53 3.31
CA TYR A 110 -0.21 1.69 3.49
C TYR A 110 0.99 2.19 2.68
N ASN A 111 0.78 2.60 1.42
CA ASN A 111 1.84 3.18 0.60
C ASN A 111 2.46 4.45 1.23
N ARG A 112 1.63 5.29 1.86
CA ARG A 112 2.13 6.46 2.62
C ARG A 112 2.96 6.02 3.83
N THR A 113 2.50 5.03 4.59
CA THR A 113 3.25 4.46 5.71
C THR A 113 4.62 3.92 5.27
N LEU A 114 4.69 3.21 4.14
CA LEU A 114 5.95 2.70 3.58
C LEU A 114 6.91 3.85 3.22
N ARG A 115 6.43 4.92 2.59
CA ARG A 115 7.25 6.11 2.28
C ARG A 115 7.79 6.78 3.53
N THR A 116 6.96 6.92 4.57
CA THR A 116 7.39 7.50 5.85
C THR A 116 8.44 6.61 6.53
N ALA A 117 8.22 5.29 6.57
CA ALA A 117 9.18 4.35 7.14
C ALA A 117 10.53 4.41 6.41
N ARG A 118 10.51 4.43 5.08
CA ARG A 118 11.71 4.58 4.23
C ARG A 118 12.47 5.85 4.55
N SER A 119 11.77 7.00 4.59
CA SER A 119 12.38 8.30 4.92
C SER A 119 13.01 8.32 6.32
N ASN A 120 12.34 7.71 7.31
CA ASN A 120 12.88 7.60 8.67
C ASN A 120 14.18 6.78 8.70
N ILE A 121 14.22 5.66 7.97
CA ILE A 121 15.39 4.77 7.92
C ILE A 121 16.55 5.40 7.14
N GLU A 122 16.27 6.14 6.07
CA GLU A 122 17.30 6.93 5.39
C GLU A 122 17.92 7.99 6.31
N GLY A 123 17.10 8.62 7.17
CA GLY A 123 17.58 9.52 8.21
C GLY A 123 18.59 8.85 9.16
N LEU A 124 18.41 7.56 9.48
CA LEU A 124 19.36 6.79 10.30
C LEU A 124 20.70 6.56 9.58
N SER A 125 20.69 6.41 8.26
CA SER A 125 21.92 6.25 7.47
C SER A 125 22.74 7.54 7.45
N GLN A 126 22.07 8.69 7.33
CA GLN A 126 22.70 10.02 7.29
C GLN A 126 23.18 10.50 8.67
N ASN A 127 22.52 10.08 9.75
CA ASN A 127 22.90 10.44 11.11
C ASN A 127 22.72 9.26 12.09
N PRO A 128 23.75 8.39 12.26
CA PRO A 128 23.67 7.19 13.09
C PRO A 128 23.43 7.48 14.58
N HIS A 129 23.70 8.69 15.05
CA HIS A 129 23.45 9.15 16.42
C HIS A 129 22.01 9.65 16.62
N HIS A 130 21.23 9.81 15.55
CA HIS A 130 19.83 10.26 15.59
C HIS A 130 18.83 9.14 15.91
N SER A 131 19.31 7.90 16.04
CA SER A 131 18.51 6.72 16.42
C SER A 131 17.71 6.90 17.72
N TYR A 132 18.16 7.78 18.63
CA TYR A 132 17.49 8.06 19.90
C TYR A 132 16.26 8.98 19.79
N TYR A 133 16.21 9.88 18.80
CA TYR A 133 15.15 10.90 18.69
C TYR A 133 13.91 10.39 17.94
N ILE A 134 14.08 9.51 16.94
CA ILE A 134 12.95 8.98 16.15
C ILE A 134 12.10 7.99 16.99
N PHE A 135 12.73 7.24 17.90
CA PHE A 135 12.03 6.29 18.78
C PHE A 135 11.00 6.98 19.70
N HIS A 136 11.31 8.18 20.20
CA HIS A 136 10.39 8.93 21.06
C HIS A 136 9.19 9.54 20.30
N ASN A 137 9.39 9.99 19.05
CA ASN A 137 8.30 10.57 18.27
C ASN A 137 7.37 9.52 17.62
N PHE A 138 7.87 8.32 17.34
CA PHE A 138 7.04 7.23 16.80
C PHE A 138 6.13 6.60 17.86
N ILE A 139 6.53 6.61 19.13
CA ILE A 139 5.67 6.17 20.25
C ILE A 139 4.66 7.25 20.63
N ALA A 140 5.03 8.54 20.57
CA ALA A 140 4.14 9.64 20.95
C ALA A 140 2.96 9.86 19.98
N SER A 141 3.05 9.42 18.72
CA SER A 141 1.94 9.52 17.75
C SER A 141 0.95 8.34 17.77
N ARG A 142 1.18 7.37 18.67
CA ARG A 142 0.30 6.20 18.90
C ARG A 142 -0.60 6.34 20.13
N ASN A 143 -0.61 7.50 20.82
CA ASN A 143 -1.54 7.83 21.90
C ASN A 143 -2.54 8.91 21.46
#